data_AF-A0A4Y9YEK8-F1
#
_entry.id   AF-A0A4Y9YEK8-F1
#
_cell.length_a   1.000
_cell.length_b   1.000
_cell.length_c   1.000
_cell.angle_alpha   90.00
_cell.angle_beta   90.00
_cell.angle_gamma   90.00
#
_symmetry.space_group_name_H-M   'P 1'
#
loop_
_entity.id
_entity.type
_entity.pdbx_description
1 polymer ?
#
loop_
_entity_poly.entity_id
_entity_poly.type
_entity_poly.pdbx_seq_one_letter_code
_entity_poly.pdbx_strand_id
1 'polypeptide(L)'
;MMAGIMGYFGGRRDAKQSSRDAIVTLRQQLQLIDKKEEYLQKKIDEEMKKARANAVTNKQGQYGHRTATAALRRKKATEQELERLQGTRFQLEMQVNTLESASFNAETMSAMKKASSALKDIHGKLTIDKVDTTMAEIQEQTQLANEVSEAISANTYNGVEIDEDELKAELAGLEDEELDKRLMGADHVPVHQPGGPSTVEEHTGVMEDDEEAQLRELQAALAM
;
A
#
# COMPACT_ATOMS: atom_id res chain seq x y z
N MET A 1 13.14 -25.63 58.33
CA MET A 1 12.84 -26.69 57.33
C MET A 1 11.34 -26.68 57.16
N MET A 2 10.67 -26.49 56.02
CA MET A 2 10.91 -26.41 54.57
C MET A 2 9.57 -25.86 54.03
N ALA A 3 9.38 -25.11 52.95
CA ALA A 3 10.22 -24.60 51.88
C ALA A 3 9.45 -23.41 51.27
N GLY A 4 10.14 -22.30 51.05
CA GLY A 4 9.65 -21.22 50.21
C GLY A 4 10.07 -21.45 48.74
N ILE A 5 9.20 -21.00 47.83
CA ILE A 5 9.56 -20.34 46.57
C ILE A 5 10.56 -21.12 45.71
N MET A 6 10.08 -22.04 44.86
CA MET A 6 10.85 -22.47 43.69
C MET A 6 9.90 -22.77 42.54
N GLY A 7 9.98 -21.96 41.48
CA GLY A 7 9.28 -22.26 40.23
C GLY A 7 8.83 -21.10 39.35
N TYR A 8 9.23 -19.84 39.60
CA TYR A 8 9.03 -18.74 38.64
C TYR A 8 10.28 -18.56 37.75
N PHE A 9 10.65 -19.62 37.02
CA PHE A 9 11.70 -19.58 35.99
C PHE A 9 11.10 -20.08 34.67
N GLY A 10 10.21 -19.26 34.10
CA GLY A 10 9.83 -19.34 32.70
C GLY A 10 10.34 -18.09 32.01
N GLY A 11 11.54 -18.16 31.45
CA GLY A 11 12.08 -17.07 30.62
C GLY A 11 11.03 -16.67 29.59
N ARG A 12 10.63 -15.40 29.59
CA ARG A 12 9.70 -14.85 28.60
C ARG A 12 10.33 -15.07 27.22
N ARG A 13 9.87 -16.09 26.50
CA ARG A 13 10.15 -16.23 25.07
C ARG A 13 9.66 -14.95 24.40
N ASP A 14 10.47 -14.39 23.52
CA ASP A 14 10.08 -13.24 22.72
C ASP A 14 8.75 -13.56 22.02
N ALA A 15 7.73 -12.71 22.19
CA ALA A 15 6.42 -12.91 21.59
C ALA A 15 6.51 -13.01 20.05
N LYS A 16 7.52 -12.39 19.42
CA LYS A 16 7.81 -12.56 17.99
C LYS A 16 8.34 -13.95 17.67
N GLN A 17 9.21 -14.51 18.51
CA GLN A 17 9.71 -15.87 18.32
C GLN A 17 8.59 -16.89 18.55
N SER A 18 7.78 -16.69 19.59
CA SER A 18 6.62 -17.54 19.88
C SER A 18 5.57 -17.54 18.78
N SER A 19 5.32 -16.40 18.11
CA SER A 19 4.36 -16.33 17.01
C SER A 19 4.88 -17.01 15.74
N ARG A 20 6.17 -16.83 15.41
CA ARG A 20 6.81 -17.54 14.28
C ARG A 20 6.79 -19.06 14.48
N ASP A 21 7.14 -19.53 15.67
CA ASP A 21 7.11 -20.96 16.00
C ASP A 21 5.69 -21.55 15.90
N ALA A 22 4.68 -20.79 16.35
CA ALA A 22 3.27 -21.18 16.23
C ALA A 22 2.83 -21.27 14.76
N ILE A 23 3.20 -20.29 13.91
CA ILE A 23 2.90 -20.31 12.47
C ILE A 23 3.53 -21.54 11.80
N VAL A 24 4.80 -21.85 12.10
CA VAL A 24 5.47 -23.04 11.56
C VAL A 24 4.73 -24.32 11.97
N THR A 25 4.37 -24.43 13.24
CA THR A 25 3.65 -25.60 13.77
C THR A 25 2.28 -25.76 13.11
N LEU A 26 1.51 -24.68 12.95
CA LEU A 26 0.21 -24.69 12.28
C LEU A 26 0.34 -25.10 10.81
N ARG A 27 1.35 -24.60 10.10
CA ARG A 27 1.62 -25.00 8.70
C ARG A 27 2.01 -26.47 8.57
N GLN A 28 2.80 -27.00 9.51
CA GLN A 28 3.10 -28.44 9.55
C GLN A 28 1.82 -29.27 9.78
N GLN A 29 0.94 -28.81 10.66
CA GLN A 29 -0.34 -29.48 10.90
C GLN A 29 -1.26 -29.44 9.66
N LEU A 30 -1.28 -28.31 8.93
CA LEU A 30 -2.00 -28.20 7.65
C LEU A 30 -1.49 -29.22 6.63
N GLN A 31 -0.17 -29.40 6.50
CA GLN A 31 0.39 -30.42 5.60
C GLN A 31 -0.02 -31.85 5.99
N LEU A 32 -0.14 -32.15 7.28
CA LEU A 32 -0.63 -33.45 7.74
C LEU A 32 -2.12 -33.65 7.45
N ILE A 33 -2.92 -32.58 7.59
CA ILE A 33 -4.33 -32.58 7.23
C ILE A 33 -4.49 -32.83 5.72
N ASP A 34 -3.76 -32.11 4.86
CA ASP A 34 -3.81 -32.29 3.41
C ASP A 34 -3.54 -33.75 3.02
N LYS A 35 -2.47 -34.35 3.55
CA LYS A 35 -2.16 -35.78 3.33
C LYS A 35 -3.28 -36.71 3.81
N LYS A 36 -3.93 -36.38 4.91
CA LYS A 36 -5.04 -37.17 5.45
C LYS A 36 -6.31 -37.01 4.61
N GLU A 37 -6.60 -35.80 4.10
CA GLU A 37 -7.70 -35.55 3.17
C GLU A 37 -7.51 -36.35 1.88
N GLU A 38 -6.31 -36.34 1.29
CA GLU A 38 -5.99 -37.16 0.11
C GLU A 38 -6.21 -38.66 0.36
N TYR A 39 -5.80 -39.16 1.53
CA TYR A 39 -6.01 -40.55 1.92
C TYR A 39 -7.51 -40.88 2.06
N LEU A 40 -8.28 -40.01 2.71
CA LEU A 40 -9.73 -40.19 2.87
C LEU A 40 -10.45 -40.14 1.52
N GLN A 41 -10.03 -39.26 0.60
CA GLN A 41 -10.57 -39.19 -0.76
C GLN A 41 -10.32 -40.50 -1.53
N LYS A 42 -9.10 -41.03 -1.51
CA LYS A 42 -8.79 -42.33 -2.13
C LYS A 42 -9.65 -43.45 -1.56
N LYS A 43 -9.85 -43.46 -0.23
CA LYS A 43 -10.71 -44.44 0.44
C LYS A 43 -12.18 -44.32 0.03
N ILE A 44 -12.68 -43.10 -0.15
CA ILE A 44 -14.03 -42.84 -0.69
C ILE A 44 -14.17 -43.43 -2.10
N ASP A 45 -13.18 -43.20 -2.96
CA ASP A 45 -13.18 -43.71 -4.34
C ASP A 45 -13.13 -45.24 -4.39
N GLU A 46 -12.35 -45.87 -3.51
CA GLU A 46 -12.28 -47.32 -3.36
C GLU A 46 -13.63 -47.93 -2.91
N GLU A 47 -14.26 -47.36 -1.89
CA GLU A 47 -15.57 -47.85 -1.42
C GLU A 47 -16.66 -47.61 -2.48
N MET A 48 -16.58 -46.52 -3.25
CA MET A 48 -17.45 -46.31 -4.42
C MET A 48 -17.24 -47.36 -5.50
N LYS A 49 -15.99 -47.71 -5.81
CA LYS A 49 -15.68 -48.78 -6.79
C LYS A 49 -16.24 -50.13 -6.32
N LYS A 50 -16.06 -50.47 -5.04
CA LYS A 50 -16.63 -51.70 -4.44
C LYS A 50 -18.16 -51.70 -4.51
N ALA A 51 -18.80 -50.57 -4.19
CA ALA A 51 -20.26 -50.45 -4.26
C ALA A 51 -20.78 -50.67 -5.69
N ARG A 52 -20.17 -50.00 -6.69
CA ARG A 52 -20.54 -50.16 -8.11
C ARG A 52 -20.35 -51.59 -8.60
N ALA A 53 -19.23 -52.23 -8.28
CA ALA A 53 -18.93 -53.59 -8.71
C ALA A 53 -19.93 -54.63 -8.19
N ASN A 54 -20.43 -54.46 -6.96
CA ASN A 54 -21.40 -55.38 -6.33
C ASN A 54 -22.86 -55.02 -6.63
N ALA A 55 -23.13 -53.85 -7.24
CA ALA A 55 -24.46 -53.43 -7.64
C ALA A 55 -24.89 -54.01 -9.00
N VAL A 56 -23.93 -54.28 -9.90
CA VAL A 56 -24.18 -54.75 -11.28
C VAL A 56 -24.08 -56.27 -11.47
N THR A 57 -23.65 -57.02 -10.44
CA THR A 57 -23.47 -58.47 -10.53
C THR A 57 -24.78 -59.24 -10.34
N ASN A 58 -25.48 -59.50 -11.45
CA ASN A 58 -26.72 -60.31 -11.51
C ASN A 58 -26.61 -61.72 -10.89
N LYS A 59 -25.40 -62.29 -10.75
CA LYS A 59 -25.18 -63.62 -10.15
C LYS A 59 -25.27 -63.65 -8.62
N GLN A 60 -25.23 -62.49 -7.95
CA GLN A 60 -25.10 -62.41 -6.48
C GLN A 60 -26.39 -62.00 -5.74
N GLY A 61 -27.50 -61.75 -6.44
CA GLY A 61 -28.83 -61.52 -5.85
C GLY A 61 -28.81 -60.64 -4.58
N GLN A 62 -29.51 -61.08 -3.53
CA GLN A 62 -29.60 -60.38 -2.24
C GLN A 62 -28.24 -60.14 -1.54
N TYR A 63 -27.21 -60.94 -1.84
CA TYR A 63 -25.88 -60.86 -1.20
C TYR A 63 -25.04 -59.70 -1.78
N GLY A 64 -25.05 -59.51 -3.10
CA GLY A 64 -24.38 -58.38 -3.76
C GLY A 64 -24.93 -57.04 -3.27
N HIS A 65 -26.25 -56.95 -3.12
CA HIS A 65 -26.92 -55.76 -2.60
C HIS A 65 -26.50 -55.43 -1.15
N ARG A 66 -26.34 -56.44 -0.27
CA ARG A 66 -25.87 -56.22 1.11
C ARG A 66 -24.44 -55.68 1.15
N THR A 67 -23.55 -56.23 0.32
CA THR A 67 -22.15 -55.80 0.20
C THR A 67 -22.04 -54.37 -0.35
N ALA A 68 -22.83 -54.03 -1.37
CA ALA A 68 -22.89 -52.68 -1.91
C ALA A 68 -23.41 -51.67 -0.87
N THR A 69 -24.47 -52.00 -0.14
CA THR A 69 -25.00 -51.16 0.95
C THR A 69 -23.97 -50.95 2.06
N ALA A 70 -23.21 -51.99 2.43
CA ALA A 70 -22.15 -51.86 3.43
C ALA A 70 -21.01 -50.94 2.97
N ALA A 71 -20.60 -51.02 1.70
CA ALA A 71 -19.60 -50.13 1.11
C ALA A 71 -20.08 -48.67 1.09
N LEU A 72 -21.34 -48.43 0.72
CA LEU A 72 -21.93 -47.07 0.75
C LEU A 72 -21.99 -46.49 2.18
N ARG A 73 -22.26 -47.32 3.20
CA ARG A 73 -22.21 -46.88 4.60
C ARG A 73 -20.80 -46.44 5.01
N ARG A 74 -19.77 -47.22 4.64
CA ARG A 74 -18.36 -46.88 4.92
C ARG A 74 -17.91 -45.62 4.19
N LYS A 75 -18.32 -45.46 2.93
CA LYS A 75 -18.14 -44.22 2.17
C LYS A 75 -18.71 -43.04 2.93
N LYS A 76 -19.99 -43.09 3.30
CA LYS A 76 -20.66 -41.98 3.97
C LYS A 76 -20.00 -41.59 5.30
N ALA A 77 -19.55 -42.57 6.09
CA ALA A 77 -18.78 -42.31 7.31
C ALA A 77 -17.43 -41.62 7.01
N THR A 78 -16.76 -42.02 5.92
CA THR A 78 -15.48 -41.42 5.49
C THR A 78 -15.67 -40.00 4.96
N GLU A 79 -16.78 -39.73 4.25
CA GLU A 79 -17.16 -38.38 3.80
C GLU A 79 -17.42 -37.43 4.97
N GLN A 80 -18.10 -37.91 6.02
CA GLN A 80 -18.30 -37.12 7.25
C GLN A 80 -16.97 -36.81 7.96
N GLU A 81 -16.03 -37.75 7.96
CA GLU A 81 -14.69 -37.50 8.50
C GLU A 81 -13.93 -36.46 7.66
N LEU A 82 -14.03 -36.54 6.33
CA LEU A 82 -13.42 -35.59 5.40
C LEU A 82 -13.98 -34.18 5.61
N GLU A 83 -15.29 -34.01 5.68
CA GLU A 83 -15.95 -32.73 5.93
C GLU A 83 -15.50 -32.10 7.26
N ARG A 84 -15.39 -32.91 8.32
CA ARG A 84 -14.87 -32.46 9.61
C ARG A 84 -13.40 -32.01 9.51
N LEU A 85 -12.58 -32.72 8.72
CA LEU A 85 -11.19 -32.34 8.47
C LEU A 85 -11.10 -31.01 7.73
N GLN A 86 -11.90 -30.81 6.69
CA GLN A 86 -11.95 -29.56 5.91
C GLN A 86 -12.35 -28.38 6.79
N GLY A 87 -13.35 -28.56 7.68
CA GLY A 87 -13.71 -27.55 8.67
C GLY A 87 -12.58 -27.23 9.66
N THR A 88 -11.77 -28.22 10.01
CA THR A 88 -10.58 -28.03 10.86
C THR A 88 -9.47 -27.30 10.10
N ARG A 89 -9.24 -27.68 8.83
CA ARG A 89 -8.27 -27.06 7.91
C ARG A 89 -8.54 -25.57 7.79
N PHE A 90 -9.78 -25.19 7.48
CA PHE A 90 -10.22 -23.80 7.36
C PHE A 90 -9.95 -23.01 8.65
N GLN A 91 -10.27 -23.58 9.82
CA GLN A 91 -10.00 -22.93 11.11
C GLN A 91 -8.50 -22.69 11.34
N LEU A 92 -7.63 -23.62 10.96
CA LEU A 92 -6.18 -23.47 11.09
C LEU A 92 -5.63 -22.42 10.11
N GLU A 93 -6.13 -22.38 8.87
CA GLU A 93 -5.75 -21.34 7.89
C GLU A 93 -6.12 -19.94 8.40
N MET A 94 -7.34 -19.78 8.95
CA MET A 94 -7.76 -18.53 9.59
C MET A 94 -6.86 -18.12 10.76
N GLN A 95 -6.40 -19.08 11.57
CA GLN A 95 -5.46 -18.82 12.68
C GLN A 95 -4.08 -18.40 12.18
N VAL A 96 -3.57 -19.03 11.11
CA VAL A 96 -2.30 -18.63 10.48
C VAL A 96 -2.38 -17.19 10.00
N ASN A 97 -3.43 -16.82 9.24
CA ASN A 97 -3.63 -15.47 8.74
C ASN A 97 -3.73 -14.44 9.89
N THR A 98 -4.43 -14.81 10.97
CA THR A 98 -4.55 -13.96 12.17
C THR A 98 -3.20 -13.73 12.84
N LEU A 99 -2.39 -14.78 13.00
CA LEU A 99 -1.05 -14.67 13.59
C LEU A 99 -0.09 -13.86 12.72
N GLU A 100 -0.15 -14.03 11.40
CA GLU A 100 0.66 -13.25 10.45
C GLU A 100 0.30 -11.77 10.52
N SER A 101 -1.00 -11.44 10.53
CA SER A 101 -1.49 -10.07 10.68
C SER A 101 -1.06 -9.47 12.03
N ALA A 102 -1.17 -10.24 13.12
CA ALA A 102 -0.73 -9.79 14.44
C ALA A 102 0.79 -9.55 14.49
N SER A 103 1.59 -10.41 13.83
CA SER A 103 3.04 -10.26 13.75
C SER A 103 3.44 -8.99 12.99
N PHE A 104 2.79 -8.74 11.85
CA PHE A 104 2.98 -7.53 11.06
C PHE A 104 2.60 -6.27 11.86
N ASN A 105 1.42 -6.26 12.49
CA ASN A 105 0.97 -5.14 13.32
C ASN A 105 1.93 -4.86 14.48
N ALA A 106 2.45 -5.91 15.14
CA ALA A 106 3.45 -5.75 16.20
C ALA A 106 4.77 -5.14 15.68
N GLU A 107 5.17 -5.47 14.45
CA GLU A 107 6.34 -4.87 13.81
C GLU A 107 6.12 -3.40 13.45
N THR A 108 4.98 -3.05 12.87
CA THR A 108 4.56 -1.67 12.60
C THR A 108 4.56 -0.84 13.88
N MET A 109 3.95 -1.36 14.96
CA MET A 109 3.95 -0.69 16.27
C MET A 109 5.36 -0.50 16.83
N SER A 110 6.26 -1.48 16.62
CA SER A 110 7.67 -1.35 17.03
C SER A 110 8.40 -0.26 16.24
N ALA A 111 8.17 -0.17 14.93
CA ALA A 111 8.72 0.88 14.08
C ALA A 111 8.19 2.27 14.49
N MET A 112 6.88 2.39 14.71
CA MET A 112 6.25 3.63 15.21
C MET A 112 6.82 4.05 16.56
N LYS A 113 7.05 3.10 17.48
CA LYS A 113 7.68 3.40 18.78
C LYS A 113 9.10 3.95 18.60
N LYS A 114 9.91 3.35 17.71
CA LYS A 114 11.25 3.86 17.40
C LYS A 114 11.21 5.25 16.77
N ALA A 115 10.30 5.48 15.83
CA ALA A 115 10.10 6.79 15.22
C ALA A 115 9.67 7.85 16.25
N SER A 116 8.73 7.51 17.14
CA SER A 116 8.30 8.37 18.24
C SER A 116 9.46 8.70 19.19
N SER A 117 10.31 7.73 19.53
CA SER A 117 11.52 7.99 20.32
C SER A 117 12.49 8.92 19.60
N ALA A 118 12.76 8.70 18.31
CA ALA A 118 13.61 9.59 17.52
C ALA A 118 13.05 11.02 17.44
N LEU A 119 11.74 11.16 17.20
CA LEU A 119 11.06 12.46 17.23
C LEU A 119 11.18 13.12 18.60
N LYS A 120 11.03 12.37 19.69
CA LYS A 120 11.23 12.87 21.06
C LYS A 120 12.67 13.32 21.29
N ASP A 121 13.66 12.65 20.71
CA ASP A 121 15.06 13.05 20.84
C ASP A 121 15.40 14.30 20.01
N ILE A 122 14.80 14.44 18.81
CA ILE A 122 14.93 15.64 17.96
C ILE A 122 14.24 16.83 18.64
N HIS A 123 12.97 16.70 19.01
CA HIS A 123 12.18 17.77 19.61
C HIS A 123 12.53 18.02 21.08
N GLY A 124 12.98 17.00 21.82
CA GLY A 124 13.46 17.15 23.19
C GLY A 124 14.74 17.99 23.30
N LYS A 125 15.49 18.13 22.20
CA LYS A 125 16.60 19.09 22.08
C LYS A 125 16.14 20.50 21.71
N LEU A 126 14.94 20.64 21.16
CA LEU A 126 14.23 21.88 20.83
C LEU A 126 13.20 22.20 21.93
N THR A 127 13.66 22.34 23.18
CA THR A 127 12.80 22.86 24.25
C THR A 127 12.34 24.27 23.89
N ILE A 128 11.10 24.65 24.24
CA ILE A 128 10.57 26.02 24.05
C ILE A 128 11.58 27.08 24.52
N ASP A 129 12.23 26.86 25.67
CA ASP A 129 13.27 27.76 26.20
C ASP A 129 14.44 27.99 25.24
N LYS A 130 14.85 26.96 24.48
CA LYS A 130 15.90 27.07 23.47
C LYS A 130 15.41 27.75 22.21
N VAL A 131 14.17 27.53 21.82
CA VAL A 131 13.55 28.25 20.69
C VAL A 131 13.47 29.73 21.01
N ASP A 132 13.04 30.11 22.22
CA ASP A 132 13.00 31.52 22.66
C ASP A 132 14.40 32.15 22.68
N THR A 133 15.41 31.41 23.14
CA THR A 133 16.80 31.88 23.14
C THR A 133 17.34 32.05 21.71
N THR A 134 17.10 31.09 20.82
CA THR A 134 17.51 31.18 19.41
C THR A 134 16.76 32.30 18.67
N MET A 135 15.48 32.53 18.96
CA MET A 135 14.73 33.64 18.38
C MET A 135 15.21 35.00 18.88
N ALA A 136 15.61 35.11 20.15
CA ALA A 136 16.26 36.30 20.69
C ALA A 136 17.63 36.56 20.02
N GLU A 137 18.46 35.52 19.87
CA GLU A 137 19.74 35.61 19.14
C GLU A 137 19.54 35.99 17.67
N ILE A 138 18.51 35.46 17.00
CA ILE A 138 18.17 35.84 15.62
C ILE A 138 17.74 37.32 15.55
N GLN A 139 16.91 37.79 16.48
CA GLN A 139 16.53 39.21 16.52
C GLN A 139 17.74 40.11 16.75
N GLU A 140 18.63 39.74 17.66
CA GLU A 140 19.88 40.47 17.92
C GLU A 140 20.79 40.48 16.68
N GLN A 141 20.98 39.34 16.01
CA GLN A 141 21.77 39.25 14.78
C GLN A 141 21.13 40.00 13.61
N THR A 142 19.80 40.02 13.52
CA THR A 142 19.08 40.77 12.49
C THR A 142 19.21 42.28 12.73
N GLN A 143 19.14 42.72 13.99
CA GLN A 143 19.41 44.11 14.37
C GLN A 143 20.84 44.49 14.03
N LEU A 144 21.83 43.66 14.39
CA LEU A 144 23.22 43.88 14.05
C LEU A 144 23.44 43.95 12.52
N ALA A 145 22.83 43.04 11.76
CA ALA A 145 22.90 43.04 10.30
C ALA A 145 22.29 44.31 9.69
N ASN A 146 21.16 44.80 10.24
CA ASN A 146 20.55 46.06 9.82
C ASN A 146 21.42 47.26 10.19
N GLU A 147 22.02 47.28 11.37
CA GLU A 147 22.93 48.34 11.82
C GLU A 147 24.20 48.39 10.95
N VAL A 148 24.73 47.22 10.57
CA VAL A 148 25.83 47.08 9.61
C VAL A 148 25.40 47.53 8.21
N SER A 149 24.22 47.12 7.76
CA SER A 149 23.69 47.51 6.46
C SER A 149 23.43 49.02 6.38
N GLU A 150 22.93 49.64 7.45
CA GLU A 150 22.79 51.10 7.58
C GLU A 150 24.14 51.80 7.66
N ALA A 151 25.12 51.27 8.40
CA ALA A 151 26.46 51.85 8.47
C ALA A 151 27.22 51.75 7.14
N ILE A 152 27.03 50.66 6.39
CA ILE A 152 27.57 50.48 5.04
C ILE A 152 26.81 51.39 4.06
N SER A 153 25.48 51.40 4.09
CA SER A 153 24.65 52.20 3.17
C SER A 153 24.83 53.70 3.40
N ALA A 154 24.99 54.14 4.64
CA ALA A 154 25.35 55.52 4.99
C ALA A 154 26.70 55.95 4.40
N ASN A 155 27.58 54.99 4.07
CA ASN A 155 28.88 55.24 3.44
C ASN A 155 28.91 54.91 1.93
N THR A 156 27.96 54.12 1.42
CA THR A 156 27.94 53.63 0.03
C THR A 156 26.96 54.37 -0.89
N TYR A 157 25.91 55.02 -0.36
CA TYR A 157 24.90 55.72 -1.18
C TYR A 157 25.20 57.21 -1.46
N ASN A 158 26.45 57.67 -1.29
CA ASN A 158 26.90 58.92 -1.89
C ASN A 158 27.40 58.66 -3.32
N GLY A 159 26.48 58.56 -4.29
CA GLY A 159 26.79 58.94 -5.67
C GLY A 159 26.77 57.87 -6.76
N VAL A 160 25.79 56.96 -6.76
CA VAL A 160 25.45 56.23 -8.01
C VAL A 160 23.97 56.46 -8.31
N GLU A 161 23.71 57.40 -9.22
CA GLU A 161 22.40 57.54 -9.86
C GLU A 161 22.25 56.41 -10.88
N ILE A 162 21.21 55.59 -10.73
CA ILE A 162 20.85 54.56 -11.71
C ILE A 162 19.95 55.24 -12.75
N ASP A 163 20.33 55.13 -14.02
CA ASP A 163 19.54 55.70 -15.11
C ASP A 163 18.33 54.80 -15.42
N GLU A 164 17.15 55.25 -15.05
CA GLU A 164 15.89 54.53 -15.26
C GLU A 164 15.55 54.32 -16.74
N ASP A 165 16.12 55.14 -17.65
CA ASP A 165 15.82 55.04 -19.07
C ASP A 165 16.65 53.94 -19.75
N GLU A 166 17.85 53.63 -19.25
CA GLU A 166 18.64 52.46 -19.66
C GLU A 166 17.92 51.16 -19.29
N LEU A 167 17.39 51.10 -18.07
CA LEU A 167 16.61 49.94 -17.58
C LEU A 167 15.31 49.71 -18.38
N LYS A 168 14.61 50.77 -18.78
CA LYS A 168 13.41 50.65 -19.62
C LYS A 168 13.74 50.14 -21.02
N ALA A 169 14.87 50.56 -21.58
CA ALA A 169 15.32 50.08 -22.89
C ALA A 169 15.69 48.59 -22.85
N GLU A 170 16.35 48.15 -21.78
CA GLU A 170 16.66 46.74 -21.57
C GLU A 170 15.39 45.89 -21.39
N LEU A 171 14.42 46.39 -20.63
CA LEU A 171 13.14 45.72 -20.42
C LEU A 171 12.35 45.54 -21.74
N ALA A 172 12.31 46.57 -22.58
CA ALA A 172 11.63 46.50 -23.88
C ALA A 172 12.26 45.44 -24.80
N GLY A 173 13.59 45.30 -24.80
CA GLY A 173 14.28 44.28 -25.58
C GLY A 173 13.91 42.85 -25.15
N LEU A 174 13.72 42.62 -23.85
CA LEU A 174 13.28 41.32 -23.32
C LEU A 174 11.84 40.98 -23.70
N GLU A 175 10.96 41.98 -23.77
CA GLU A 175 9.55 41.79 -24.16
C GLU A 175 9.42 41.36 -25.63
N ASP A 176 10.18 41.99 -26.52
CA ASP A 176 10.19 41.65 -27.95
C ASP A 176 10.71 40.24 -28.21
N GLU A 177 11.80 39.82 -27.53
CA GLU A 177 12.34 38.47 -27.66
C GLU A 177 11.35 37.37 -27.23
N GLU A 178 10.51 37.65 -26.22
CA GLU A 178 9.51 36.72 -25.72
C GLU A 178 8.30 36.64 -26.66
N LEU A 179 7.93 37.74 -27.31
CA LEU A 179 6.82 37.78 -28.27
C LEU A 179 7.14 36.99 -29.55
N ASP A 180 8.36 37.15 -30.08
CA ASP A 180 8.81 36.45 -31.29
C ASP A 180 8.83 34.93 -31.10
N LYS A 181 9.24 34.45 -29.93
CA LYS A 181 9.21 33.01 -29.57
C LYS A 181 7.80 32.43 -29.63
N ARG A 182 6.77 33.20 -29.27
CA ARG A 182 5.38 32.73 -29.29
C ARG A 182 4.79 32.68 -30.69
N LEU A 183 5.18 33.60 -31.57
CA LEU A 183 4.66 33.67 -32.94
C LEU A 183 5.22 32.58 -33.86
N MET A 184 6.44 32.09 -33.62
CA MET A 184 7.03 30.98 -34.40
C MET A 184 6.35 29.62 -34.20
N GLY A 185 5.41 29.48 -33.25
CA GLY A 185 4.75 28.22 -32.90
C GLY A 185 3.44 27.87 -33.64
N ALA A 186 2.89 28.76 -34.47
CA ALA A 186 1.60 28.55 -35.14
C ALA A 186 1.76 28.26 -36.64
N ASP A 187 1.87 26.98 -37.02
CA ASP A 187 1.99 26.55 -38.42
C ASP A 187 0.71 25.87 -38.96
N HIS A 188 0.34 26.29 -40.18
CA HIS A 188 -0.63 25.74 -41.15
C HIS A 188 -2.13 26.10 -41.10
N VAL A 189 -2.53 26.90 -42.11
CA VAL A 189 -3.92 27.16 -42.53
C VAL A 189 -4.30 26.19 -43.68
N PRO A 190 -5.45 25.49 -43.67
CA PRO A 190 -5.78 24.49 -44.70
C PRO A 190 -6.12 25.12 -46.08
N VAL A 191 -5.53 24.55 -47.13
CA VAL A 191 -5.74 24.93 -48.54
C VAL A 191 -7.02 24.28 -49.09
N HIS A 192 -7.90 25.09 -49.70
CA HIS A 192 -9.18 24.69 -50.29
C HIS A 192 -8.98 24.06 -51.70
N GLN A 193 -9.57 22.89 -51.98
CA GLN A 193 -9.67 22.28 -53.32
C GLN A 193 -11.14 21.98 -53.64
N PRO A 194 -11.68 22.28 -54.85
CA PRO A 194 -13.11 22.09 -55.15
C PRO A 194 -13.41 20.75 -55.85
N GLY A 195 -14.52 20.10 -55.46
CA GLY A 195 -15.32 19.21 -56.33
C GLY A 195 -15.50 17.74 -55.89
N GLY A 196 -16.73 17.38 -55.47
CA GLY A 196 -17.25 16.01 -55.37
C GLY A 196 -18.14 15.77 -54.13
N PRO A 197 -19.32 15.12 -54.23
CA PRO A 197 -20.25 15.06 -53.11
C PRO A 197 -19.87 13.92 -52.16
N SER A 198 -19.46 14.27 -50.95
CA SER A 198 -19.38 13.34 -49.82
C SER A 198 -20.09 13.96 -48.63
N THR A 199 -21.01 13.17 -48.08
CA THR A 199 -21.90 13.42 -46.95
C THR A 199 -21.20 14.09 -45.77
N VAL A 200 -21.80 15.18 -45.28
CA VAL A 200 -21.39 15.88 -44.05
C VAL A 200 -21.98 15.12 -42.86
N GLU A 201 -21.13 14.57 -41.99
CA GLU A 201 -21.52 14.27 -40.61
C GLU A 201 -20.90 15.36 -39.72
N GLU A 202 -21.76 16.08 -39.00
CA GLU A 202 -21.43 17.07 -37.98
C GLU A 202 -20.75 16.37 -36.79
N HIS A 203 -19.56 16.84 -36.43
CA HIS A 203 -18.99 16.64 -35.10
C HIS A 203 -18.36 17.94 -34.60
N THR A 204 -19.21 18.90 -34.21
CA THR A 204 -18.83 20.01 -33.32
C THR A 204 -19.32 19.68 -31.92
N GLY A 205 -18.42 19.38 -31.00
CA GLY A 205 -18.79 19.20 -29.59
C GLY A 205 -17.78 18.52 -28.68
N VAL A 206 -16.56 18.16 -29.13
CA VAL A 206 -15.62 17.40 -28.28
C VAL A 206 -14.46 18.24 -27.73
N MET A 207 -14.13 19.40 -28.31
CA MET A 207 -12.95 20.16 -27.86
C MET A 207 -13.17 21.10 -26.67
N GLU A 208 -14.37 21.70 -26.50
CA GLU A 208 -14.60 22.64 -25.38
C GLU A 208 -14.63 21.93 -24.00
N ASP A 209 -15.08 20.68 -23.96
CA ASP A 209 -15.21 19.91 -22.72
C ASP A 209 -13.83 19.46 -22.18
N ASP A 210 -12.85 19.25 -23.07
CA ASP A 210 -11.48 18.87 -22.72
C ASP A 210 -10.67 20.06 -22.16
N GLU A 211 -10.90 21.28 -22.66
CA GLU A 211 -10.20 22.48 -22.17
C GLU A 211 -10.69 22.89 -20.77
N GLU A 212 -11.99 22.80 -20.49
CA GLU A 212 -12.54 23.14 -19.18
C GLU A 212 -12.15 22.12 -18.10
N ALA A 213 -12.00 20.85 -18.47
CA ALA A 213 -11.51 19.79 -17.60
C ALA A 213 -10.03 20.02 -17.21
N GLN A 214 -9.18 20.37 -18.17
CA GLN A 214 -7.75 20.64 -17.92
C GLN A 214 -7.54 21.89 -17.05
N LEU A 215 -8.35 22.93 -17.24
CA LEU A 215 -8.31 24.15 -16.39
C LEU A 215 -8.64 23.87 -14.93
N ARG A 216 -9.63 23.00 -14.64
CA ARG A 216 -9.96 22.61 -13.26
C ARG A 216 -8.85 21.79 -12.60
N GLU A 217 -8.22 20.89 -13.36
CA GLU A 217 -7.13 20.06 -12.84
C GLU A 217 -5.92 20.92 -12.43
N LEU A 218 -5.59 21.91 -13.25
CA LEU A 218 -4.47 22.83 -13.01
C LEU A 218 -4.74 23.77 -11.82
N GLN A 219 -5.98 24.24 -11.66
CA GLN A 219 -6.40 25.04 -10.50
C GLN A 219 -6.39 24.23 -9.19
N ALA A 220 -6.75 22.94 -9.24
CA ALA A 220 -6.71 22.06 -8.08
C ALA A 220 -5.28 21.72 -7.64
N ALA A 221 -4.33 21.63 -8.59
CA ALA A 221 -2.93 21.35 -8.31
C ALA A 221 -2.18 22.53 -7.66
N LEU A 222 -2.62 23.77 -7.90
CA LEU A 222 -2.02 24.99 -7.34
C LEU A 222 -2.59 25.41 -5.97
N ALA A 223 -3.70 24.79 -5.55
CA ALA A 223 -4.35 25.06 -4.26
C ALA A 223 -3.92 24.09 -3.13
N MET A 224 -2.94 23.23 -3.39
CA MET A 224 -2.15 22.47 -2.40
C MET A 224 -0.75 23.04 -2.29
#